data_AF-A0A9W8QVM5-F1
#
_entry.id   AF-A0A9W8QVM5-F1
#
_cell.length_a   1.000
_cell.length_b   1.000
_cell.length_c   1.000
_cell.angle_alpha   90.00
_cell.angle_beta   90.00
_cell.angle_gamma   90.00
#
_symmetry.space_group_name_H-M   'P 1'
#
loop_
_entity.id
_entity.type
_entity.pdbx_description
1 polymer ?
#
loop_
_entity_poly.entity_id
_entity_poly.type
_entity_poly.pdbx_seq_one_letter_code
_entity_poly.pdbx_strand_id
1 'polypeptide(L)'
;MWTPFDWEDPFHAPQSKGEVVTIRTGGATGGTLAPGLWRMGPGIAGCNDDGTCDIVYSAPSGDETMVLLEGSAEVPATKSGKKYHFKAGDILAHPSTSTSSGTPSGTPPSGTKGDELFFGNIDDNPKDLTPFT
;
A
#
# COMPACT_ATOMS: atom_id res chain seq x y z
N MET A 1 1.45 -19.54 0.41
CA MET A 1 0.26 -19.96 -0.36
C MET A 1 -0.62 -18.73 -0.52
N TRP A 2 -1.35 -18.58 -1.63
CA TRP A 2 -2.33 -17.50 -1.79
C TRP A 2 -3.54 -17.79 -0.92
N THR A 3 -4.06 -16.75 -0.25
CA THR A 3 -5.29 -16.81 0.54
C THR A 3 -6.13 -15.58 0.27
N PRO A 4 -7.47 -15.65 0.39
CA PRO A 4 -8.31 -14.46 0.37
C PRO A 4 -7.75 -13.37 1.28
N PHE A 5 -7.72 -12.14 0.78
CA PHE A 5 -7.28 -11.01 1.59
C PHE A 5 -8.49 -10.39 2.28
N ASP A 6 -8.69 -10.80 3.53
CA ASP A 6 -9.75 -10.34 4.40
C ASP A 6 -9.18 -9.36 5.43
N TRP A 7 -9.84 -8.20 5.62
CA TRP A 7 -9.47 -7.26 6.68
C TRP A 7 -10.67 -6.53 7.27
N GLU A 8 -10.48 -6.11 8.52
CA GLU A 8 -11.39 -5.23 9.26
C GLU A 8 -10.91 -3.80 9.09
N ASP A 9 -11.68 -2.97 8.39
CA ASP A 9 -11.39 -1.54 8.25
C ASP A 9 -12.06 -0.78 9.41
N PRO A 10 -11.35 0.09 10.15
CA PRO A 10 -11.95 0.81 11.28
C PRO A 10 -12.93 1.91 10.84
N PHE A 11 -12.92 2.30 9.57
CA PHE A 11 -13.78 3.35 9.01
C PHE A 11 -14.83 2.80 8.03
N HIS A 12 -14.67 1.57 7.56
CA HIS A 12 -15.54 0.93 6.56
C HIS A 12 -16.00 -0.46 7.02
N ALA A 13 -16.93 -1.06 6.28
CA ALA A 13 -17.35 -2.44 6.55
C ALA A 13 -16.20 -3.43 6.27
N PRO A 14 -16.21 -4.64 6.88
CA PRO A 14 -15.23 -5.70 6.59
C PRO A 14 -15.13 -5.94 5.08
N GLN A 15 -13.91 -6.13 4.61
CA GLN A 15 -13.62 -6.31 3.18
C GLN A 15 -12.95 -7.67 2.95
N SER A 16 -13.28 -8.27 1.81
CA SER A 16 -12.55 -9.38 1.22
C SER A 16 -12.28 -9.01 -0.23
N LYS A 17 -11.02 -8.69 -0.57
CA LYS A 17 -10.66 -8.20 -1.91
C LYS A 17 -9.31 -8.73 -2.33
N GLY A 18 -9.29 -9.53 -3.38
CA GLY A 18 -8.06 -10.13 -3.89
C GLY A 18 -7.56 -11.30 -3.04
N GLU A 19 -6.35 -11.73 -3.34
CA GLU A 19 -5.62 -12.74 -2.58
C GLU A 19 -4.23 -12.24 -2.22
N VAL A 20 -3.77 -12.54 -1.01
CA VAL A 20 -2.46 -12.15 -0.51
C VAL A 20 -1.56 -13.38 -0.30
N VAL A 21 -0.26 -13.18 -0.48
CA VAL A 21 0.77 -14.06 0.09
C VAL A 21 1.76 -13.21 0.87
N THR A 22 1.85 -13.44 2.17
CA THR A 22 2.82 -12.78 3.04
C THR A 22 4.16 -13.48 2.92
N ILE A 23 5.22 -12.72 2.60
CA ILE A 23 6.59 -13.25 2.45
C ILE A 23 7.22 -13.47 3.83
N ARG A 24 6.98 -12.54 4.76
CA ARG A 24 7.44 -12.64 6.15
C ARG A 24 6.51 -11.85 7.06
N THR A 25 6.29 -12.37 8.25
CA THR A 25 5.64 -11.64 9.34
C THR A 25 6.71 -11.07 10.26
N GLY A 26 6.69 -9.77 10.47
CA GLY A 26 7.60 -9.08 11.39
C GLY A 26 8.76 -8.36 10.70
N GLY A 27 9.11 -7.19 11.26
CA GLY A 27 10.24 -6.35 10.87
C GLY A 27 11.58 -6.95 11.29
N ALA A 28 12.68 -6.51 10.64
CA ALA A 28 14.01 -7.12 10.85
C ALA A 28 14.53 -6.90 12.29
N THR A 29 13.97 -5.90 12.97
CA THR A 29 14.30 -5.47 14.32
C THR A 29 13.13 -5.66 15.30
N GLY A 30 12.17 -6.55 15.00
CA GLY A 30 11.05 -6.86 15.89
C GLY A 30 9.79 -5.99 15.71
N GLY A 31 9.67 -5.28 14.57
CA GLY A 31 8.47 -4.52 14.22
C GLY A 31 7.35 -5.36 13.59
N THR A 32 6.27 -4.73 13.16
CA THR A 32 5.07 -5.39 12.58
C THR A 32 5.06 -5.42 11.04
N LEU A 33 6.11 -4.93 10.38
CA LEU A 33 6.19 -4.88 8.92
C LEU A 33 6.01 -6.29 8.31
N ALA A 34 5.06 -6.40 7.38
CA ALA A 34 4.75 -7.64 6.68
C ALA A 34 4.69 -7.40 5.16
N PRO A 35 5.80 -7.59 4.42
CA PRO A 35 5.77 -7.52 2.96
C PRO A 35 5.07 -8.76 2.40
N GLY A 36 4.41 -8.57 1.27
CA GLY A 36 3.71 -9.62 0.56
C GLY A 36 3.47 -9.26 -0.90
N LEU A 37 2.79 -10.15 -1.60
CA LEU A 37 2.18 -9.86 -2.89
C LEU A 37 0.67 -9.90 -2.70
N TRP A 38 -0.02 -8.96 -3.35
CA TRP A 38 -1.47 -8.90 -3.40
C TRP A 38 -1.89 -8.94 -4.86
N ARG A 39 -2.79 -9.86 -5.20
CA ARG A 39 -3.27 -10.06 -6.56
C ARG A 39 -4.78 -9.96 -6.65
N MET A 40 -5.24 -9.61 -7.84
CA MET A 40 -6.62 -9.31 -8.19
C MET A 40 -6.92 -9.88 -9.58
N GLY A 41 -8.19 -10.13 -9.87
CA GLY A 41 -8.60 -10.61 -11.19
C GLY A 41 -9.88 -11.45 -11.20
N PRO A 42 -10.27 -11.96 -12.38
CA PRO A 42 -11.50 -12.74 -12.53
C PRO A 42 -11.48 -14.01 -11.68
N GLY A 43 -12.58 -14.28 -10.97
CA GLY A 43 -12.70 -15.45 -10.11
C GLY A 43 -11.89 -15.40 -8.81
N ILE A 44 -11.24 -14.27 -8.51
CA ILE A 44 -10.55 -14.02 -7.23
C ILE A 44 -11.55 -13.39 -6.24
N ALA A 45 -11.36 -13.69 -4.94
CA ALA A 45 -12.24 -13.25 -3.87
C ALA A 45 -12.57 -11.76 -3.94
N GLY A 46 -13.87 -11.44 -3.95
CA GLY A 46 -14.39 -10.07 -3.92
C GLY A 46 -14.16 -9.21 -5.17
N CYS A 47 -13.59 -9.78 -6.22
CA CYS A 47 -13.43 -9.13 -7.52
C CYS A 47 -14.63 -9.40 -8.44
N ASN A 48 -14.82 -8.51 -9.40
CA ASN A 48 -15.88 -8.56 -10.39
C ASN A 48 -15.54 -9.57 -11.50
N ASP A 49 -16.57 -10.04 -12.22
CA ASP A 49 -16.40 -11.02 -13.31
C ASP A 49 -15.56 -10.47 -14.48
N ASP A 50 -15.52 -9.14 -14.66
CA ASP A 50 -14.70 -8.47 -15.66
C ASP A 50 -13.22 -8.33 -15.26
N GLY A 51 -12.86 -8.82 -14.06
CA GLY A 51 -11.51 -8.78 -13.52
C GLY A 51 -11.13 -7.50 -12.78
N THR A 52 -12.03 -6.52 -12.69
CA THR A 52 -11.85 -5.35 -11.84
C THR A 52 -12.13 -5.70 -10.37
N CYS A 53 -11.59 -4.92 -9.43
CA CYS A 53 -11.93 -5.06 -8.02
C CYS A 53 -12.12 -3.68 -7.40
N ASP A 54 -13.33 -3.41 -6.90
CA ASP A 54 -13.64 -2.17 -6.19
C ASP A 54 -13.22 -2.29 -4.73
N ILE A 55 -12.32 -1.41 -4.30
CA ILE A 55 -11.68 -1.46 -3.00
C ILE A 55 -11.83 -0.10 -2.31
N VAL A 56 -12.33 -0.14 -1.08
CA VAL A 56 -12.30 1.00 -0.18
C VAL A 56 -11.23 0.70 0.85
N TYR A 57 -10.16 1.50 0.86
CA TYR A 57 -8.96 1.19 1.61
C TYR A 57 -8.54 2.32 2.53
N SER A 58 -8.16 1.96 3.77
CA SER A 58 -7.51 2.86 4.72
C SER A 58 -6.26 2.19 5.29
N ALA A 59 -5.23 2.98 5.65
CA ALA A 59 -3.99 2.50 6.26
C ALA A 59 -3.89 2.94 7.74
N PRO A 60 -4.75 2.43 8.64
CA PRO A 60 -4.83 2.91 10.02
C PRO A 60 -3.65 2.43 10.90
N SER A 61 -3.02 1.31 10.54
CA SER A 61 -2.03 0.62 11.38
C SER A 61 -0.58 0.95 11.05
N GLY A 62 -0.33 1.80 10.06
CA GLY A 62 1.01 2.18 9.61
C GLY A 62 1.00 2.60 8.14
N ASP A 63 2.11 3.19 7.71
CA ASP A 63 2.29 3.55 6.30
C ASP A 63 2.38 2.27 5.46
N GLU A 64 1.79 2.31 4.27
CA GLU A 64 1.90 1.23 3.30
C GLU A 64 2.51 1.73 2.00
N THR A 65 3.43 0.95 1.45
CA THR A 65 4.01 1.20 0.13
C THR A 65 3.76 0.00 -0.75
N MET A 66 3.15 0.25 -1.91
CA MET A 66 2.85 -0.76 -2.92
C MET A 66 3.59 -0.42 -4.20
N VAL A 67 4.01 -1.47 -4.91
CA VAL A 67 4.50 -1.36 -6.29
C VAL A 67 3.52 -2.15 -7.15
N LEU A 68 2.94 -1.52 -8.17
CA LEU A 68 2.13 -2.24 -9.15
C LEU A 68 3.08 -3.03 -10.05
N LEU A 69 3.04 -4.36 -9.96
CA LEU A 69 3.85 -5.22 -10.83
C LEU A 69 3.16 -5.45 -12.18
N GLU A 70 1.83 -5.53 -12.19
CA GLU A 70 1.02 -5.81 -13.38
C GLU A 70 -0.29 -5.02 -13.32
N GLY A 71 -0.88 -4.77 -14.49
CA GLY A 71 -2.18 -4.10 -14.61
C GLY A 71 -2.14 -2.59 -14.38
N SER A 72 -3.28 -2.06 -13.95
CA SER A 72 -3.49 -0.63 -13.66
C SER A 72 -4.55 -0.44 -12.59
N ALA A 73 -4.50 0.68 -11.87
CA ALA A 73 -5.47 1.05 -10.85
C ALA A 73 -5.89 2.51 -10.97
N GLU A 74 -7.20 2.77 -10.80
CA GLU A 74 -7.76 4.10 -10.64
C GLU A 74 -8.00 4.35 -9.15
N VAL A 75 -7.27 5.30 -8.57
CA VAL A 75 -7.32 5.58 -7.14
C VAL A 75 -7.83 7.00 -6.90
N PRO A 76 -9.11 7.16 -6.54
CA PRO A 76 -9.62 8.43 -6.04
C PRO A 76 -9.19 8.63 -4.58
N ALA A 77 -8.33 9.62 -4.32
CA ALA A 77 -7.96 10.01 -2.97
C ALA A 77 -9.10 10.85 -2.37
N THR A 78 -9.96 10.21 -1.57
CA THR A 78 -11.21 10.79 -1.05
C THR A 78 -11.01 12.10 -0.28
N LYS A 79 -9.93 12.23 0.48
CA LYS A 79 -9.66 13.42 1.30
C LYS A 79 -9.19 14.64 0.49
N SER A 80 -8.32 14.43 -0.50
CA SER A 80 -7.81 15.51 -1.36
C SER A 80 -8.69 15.76 -2.59
N GLY A 81 -9.58 14.84 -2.94
CA GLY A 81 -10.41 14.88 -4.14
C GLY A 81 -9.64 14.59 -5.44
N LYS A 82 -8.33 14.34 -5.35
CA LYS A 82 -7.49 14.01 -6.51
C LYS A 82 -7.77 12.57 -6.99
N LYS A 83 -7.54 12.33 -8.28
CA LYS A 83 -7.60 11.00 -8.89
C LYS A 83 -6.25 10.67 -9.48
N TYR A 84 -5.78 9.45 -9.23
CA TYR A 84 -4.51 8.95 -9.72
C TYR A 84 -4.76 7.72 -10.57
N HIS A 85 -4.09 7.68 -11.72
CA HIS A 85 -4.02 6.49 -12.55
C HIS A 85 -2.64 5.88 -12.39
N PHE A 86 -2.59 4.66 -11.87
CA PHE A 86 -1.36 3.89 -11.69
C PHE A 86 -1.30 2.77 -12.72
N LYS A 87 -0.10 2.46 -13.19
CA LYS A 87 0.21 1.34 -14.09
C LYS A 87 1.36 0.51 -13.54
N ALA A 88 1.63 -0.63 -14.18
CA ALA A 88 2.81 -1.44 -13.87
C ALA A 88 4.10 -0.60 -13.83
N GLY A 89 4.90 -0.80 -12.78
CA GLY A 89 6.11 -0.04 -12.46
C GLY A 89 5.86 1.16 -11.53
N ASP A 90 4.62 1.64 -11.40
CA ASP A 90 4.33 2.74 -10.47
C ASP A 90 4.38 2.25 -9.02
N ILE A 91 4.87 3.13 -8.16
CA ILE A 91 4.98 2.98 -6.72
C ILE A 91 4.00 3.97 -6.10
N LEU A 92 3.17 3.51 -5.17
CA LEU A 92 2.31 4.36 -4.36
C LEU A 92 2.61 4.14 -2.87
N ALA A 93 2.69 5.24 -2.12
CA ALA A 93 2.80 5.21 -0.67
C ALA A 93 1.59 5.90 -0.04
N HIS A 94 0.90 5.16 0.81
CA HIS A 94 -0.26 5.59 1.57
C HIS A 94 0.15 5.85 3.02
N PRO A 95 0.26 7.11 3.44
CA PRO A 95 0.65 7.44 4.79
C PRO A 95 -0.47 7.15 5.80
N SER A 96 -0.08 6.69 6.98
CA SER A 96 -0.99 6.53 8.11
C SER A 96 -1.38 7.90 8.66
N THR A 97 -2.63 8.02 9.10
CA THR A 97 -3.14 9.27 9.71
C THR A 97 -2.85 9.37 11.21
N SER A 98 -2.14 8.41 11.80
CA SER A 98 -1.91 8.34 13.24
C SER A 98 -0.71 9.20 13.69
N THR A 99 -0.87 9.91 14.81
CA THR A 99 0.19 10.75 15.40
C THR A 99 0.82 10.01 16.58
N SER A 100 2.13 9.76 16.54
CA SER A 100 2.92 9.35 17.71
C SER A 100 4.14 10.25 17.87
N SER A 101 4.45 10.63 19.12
CA SER A 101 5.61 11.45 19.48
C SER A 101 6.69 10.58 20.13
N GLY A 102 7.94 10.70 19.67
CA GLY A 102 9.09 9.98 20.22
C GLY A 102 10.39 10.29 19.49
N THR A 103 11.50 10.34 20.21
CA THR A 103 12.87 10.58 19.71
C THR A 103 13.39 9.38 18.90
N PRO A 104 14.17 9.58 17.82
CA PRO A 104 14.54 8.50 16.92
C PRO A 104 15.64 7.61 17.51
N SER A 105 15.29 6.39 17.87
CA SER A 105 16.21 5.26 18.02
C SER A 105 15.62 4.04 17.32
N GLY A 106 16.15 3.70 16.14
CA GLY A 106 15.87 2.46 15.40
C GLY A 106 14.42 2.17 14.96
N THR A 107 13.48 3.04 15.32
CA THR A 107 12.07 2.97 14.96
C THR A 107 11.86 3.88 13.76
N PRO A 108 11.13 3.46 12.70
CA PRO A 108 10.75 4.39 11.64
C PRO A 108 10.11 5.62 12.30
N PRO A 109 10.47 6.86 11.90
CA PRO A 109 9.77 8.04 12.39
C PRO A 109 8.26 7.89 12.16
N SER A 110 7.44 8.66 12.90
CA SER A 110 6.01 8.78 12.60
C SER A 110 5.83 8.88 11.08
N GLY A 111 4.92 8.09 10.52
CA GLY A 111 4.70 8.02 9.09
C GLY A 111 4.63 9.38 8.41
N THR A 112 4.95 9.45 7.12
CA THR A 112 4.99 10.72 6.39
C THR A 112 3.62 11.37 6.41
N LYS A 113 3.40 12.35 7.28
CA LYS A 113 2.07 12.98 7.44
C LYS A 113 1.62 13.60 6.12
N GLY A 114 0.48 13.16 5.60
CA GLY A 114 -0.07 13.71 4.37
C GLY A 114 -1.49 13.22 4.13
N ASP A 115 -2.29 14.10 3.53
CA ASP A 115 -3.62 13.75 2.99
C ASP A 115 -3.53 13.34 1.51
N GLU A 116 -2.30 13.17 1.03
CA GLU A 116 -1.95 12.88 -0.35
C GLU A 116 -1.21 11.54 -0.43
N LEU A 117 -1.44 10.84 -1.54
CA LEU A 117 -0.63 9.70 -1.94
C LEU A 117 0.69 10.21 -2.50
N PHE A 118 1.79 9.62 -2.06
CA PHE A 118 3.08 9.83 -2.72
C PHE A 118 3.22 8.79 -3.82
N PHE A 119 3.78 9.18 -4.96
CA PHE A 119 3.96 8.28 -6.09
C PHE A 119 5.31 8.48 -6.77
N GLY A 120 5.78 7.43 -7.44
CA GLY A 120 6.96 7.41 -8.31
C GLY A 120 6.87 6.23 -9.25
N ASN A 121 7.88 6.02 -10.10
CA ASN A 121 7.98 4.86 -10.97
C ASN A 121 9.34 4.17 -10.78
N ILE A 122 9.40 2.85 -10.93
CA ILE A 122 10.65 2.08 -10.80
C ILE A 122 11.72 2.49 -11.82
N ASP A 123 11.30 3.02 -12.97
CA ASP A 123 12.17 3.55 -14.01
C ASP A 123 12.56 5.02 -13.78
N ASP A 124 12.05 5.67 -12.72
CA ASP A 124 12.54 6.97 -12.27
C ASP A 124 13.95 6.80 -11.74
N ASN A 125 14.91 6.80 -12.65
CA ASN A 125 16.33 6.77 -12.35
C ASN A 125 16.78 8.21 -12.08
N PRO A 126 17.02 8.62 -10.82
CA PRO A 126 17.59 9.92 -10.57
C PRO A 126 19.04 9.76 -10.98
N LYS A 127 19.44 10.40 -12.08
CA LYS A 127 20.86 10.60 -12.42
C LYS A 127 21.65 11.32 -11.30
N ASP A 128 20.98 11.65 -10.19
CA ASP A 128 21.42 12.39 -9.03
C ASP A 128 21.42 11.58 -7.71
N LEU A 129 21.23 10.24 -7.73
CA LEU A 129 21.51 9.42 -6.54
C LEU A 129 23.03 9.33 -6.33
N THR A 130 23.60 10.35 -5.69
CA THR A 130 24.97 10.28 -5.18
C THR A 130 25.05 9.12 -4.20
N PRO A 131 26.04 8.22 -4.34
CA PRO A 131 26.29 7.18 -3.34
C PRO A 131 26.42 7.82 -1.95
N PHE A 132 25.82 7.21 -0.93
CA PHE A 132 26.12 7.57 0.45
C PHE A 132 27.61 7.30 0.71
N THR A 133 28.38 8.35 0.97
CA THR A 133 29.78 8.27 1.45
C THR A 133 29.83 8.15 2.95
#